data_AF-A0A3P7MN78-F1
#
_entry.id   AF-A0A3P7MN78-F1
#
_cell.length_a   1.000
_cell.length_b   1.000
_cell.length_c   1.000
_cell.angle_alpha   90.00
_cell.angle_beta   90.00
_cell.angle_gamma   90.00
#
_symmetry.space_group_name_H-M   'P 1'
#
loop_
_entity.id
_entity.type
_entity.pdbx_description
1 polymer ?
#
loop_
_entity_poly.entity_id
_entity_poly.type
_entity_poly.pdbx_seq_one_letter_code
_entity_poly.pdbx_strand_id
1 'polypeptide(L)'
;MIVQYKGEYHAKHPTILAFWEAFFGLTVEERKIVQYKGEYHAKHPTILAFWEAFFGLTVEERKQFLQFLMGSTRLPVGGMSSLQMFIQPSAPEVLPVAHTCFNLLDLPNLADSKELLRRLRLSIQHTQGFTLV
;
A
#
# COMPACT_ATOMS: atom_id res chain seq x y z
N MET A 1 19.63 19.70 -9.04
CA MET A 1 19.58 19.97 -7.59
C MET A 1 19.02 18.72 -6.92
N ILE A 2 19.91 17.85 -6.42
CA ILE A 2 19.52 16.64 -5.69
C ILE A 2 19.51 17.04 -4.22
N VAL A 3 18.34 17.03 -3.59
CA VAL A 3 18.20 17.27 -2.16
C VAL A 3 18.66 15.99 -1.45
N GLN A 4 19.83 16.04 -0.82
CA GLN A 4 20.27 15.01 0.12
C GLN A 4 19.51 15.20 1.44
N TYR A 5 18.73 14.22 1.85
CA TYR A 5 18.19 14.15 3.20
C TYR A 5 19.13 13.36 4.12
N LYS A 6 19.64 14.05 5.15
CA LYS A 6 20.27 13.46 6.33
C LYS A 6 19.17 12.96 7.26
N GLY A 7 19.00 11.65 7.31
CA GLY A 7 18.23 10.96 8.33
C GLY A 7 18.81 9.57 8.49
N GLU A 8 19.67 9.39 9.49
CA GLU A 8 20.28 8.09 9.81
C GLU A 8 19.20 7.13 10.33
N TYR A 9 18.53 6.42 9.42
CA TYR A 9 17.96 5.12 9.73
C TYR A 9 18.86 4.07 9.10
N HIS A 10 19.57 3.35 9.96
CA HIS A 10 20.61 2.40 9.58
C HIS A 10 20.12 1.39 8.53
N ALA A 11 20.47 1.65 7.27
CA ALA A 11 20.23 0.81 6.08
C ALA A 11 20.99 -0.53 6.10
N LYS A 12 21.50 -0.97 7.27
CA LYS A 12 22.33 -2.17 7.40
C LYS A 12 21.55 -3.42 7.85
N HIS A 13 20.24 -3.31 8.11
CA HIS A 13 19.44 -4.49 8.43
C HIS A 13 19.01 -5.23 7.14
N PRO A 14 19.43 -6.49 6.91
CA PRO A 14 19.19 -7.20 5.65
C PRO A 14 17.73 -7.29 5.24
N THR A 15 16.81 -7.39 6.21
CA THR A 15 15.36 -7.42 5.95
C THR A 15 14.79 -6.09 5.50
N ILE A 16 15.38 -4.95 5.86
CA ILE A 16 14.92 -3.64 5.38
C ILE A 16 15.42 -3.46 3.95
N LEU A 17 16.67 -3.79 3.64
CA LEU A 17 17.16 -3.70 2.27
C LEU A 17 16.38 -4.64 1.32
N ALA A 18 16.11 -5.88 1.75
CA ALA A 18 15.27 -6.82 0.99
C ALA A 18 13.81 -6.38 0.87
N PHE A 19 13.25 -5.76 1.92
CA PHE A 19 11.92 -5.13 1.87
C PHE A 19 11.90 -3.96 0.89
N TRP A 20 12.94 -3.13 0.87
CA TRP A 20 13.04 -1.98 -0.03
C TRP A 20 13.31 -2.40 -1.48
N GLU A 21 14.16 -3.39 -1.73
CA GLU A 21 14.40 -3.98 -3.04
C GLU A 21 13.16 -4.71 -3.56
N ALA A 22 12.42 -5.45 -2.73
CA ALA A 22 11.15 -6.08 -3.12
C ALA A 22 10.02 -5.05 -3.34
N PHE A 23 9.96 -3.97 -2.56
CA PHE A 23 8.84 -3.02 -2.64
C PHE A 23 9.05 -1.88 -3.65
N PHE A 24 10.30 -1.46 -3.90
CA PHE A 24 10.64 -0.64 -5.08
C PHE A 24 10.85 -1.49 -6.33
N GLY A 25 11.17 -2.77 -6.17
CA GLY A 25 11.21 -3.79 -7.22
C GLY A 25 9.91 -4.54 -7.43
N LEU A 26 8.77 -3.98 -6.98
CA LEU A 26 7.40 -4.38 -7.36
C LEU A 26 7.23 -4.19 -8.88
N THR A 27 7.89 -5.07 -9.61
CA THR A 27 7.77 -5.26 -11.04
C THR A 27 6.45 -5.99 -11.30
N VAL A 28 6.01 -6.00 -12.56
CA VAL A 28 4.76 -6.63 -13.02
C VAL A 28 4.56 -8.07 -12.49
N GLU A 29 5.65 -8.78 -12.17
CA GLU A 29 5.68 -10.16 -11.67
C GLU A 29 5.11 -10.35 -10.25
N GLU A 30 5.18 -9.35 -9.37
CA GLU A 30 4.74 -9.49 -7.97
C GLU A 30 3.27 -9.13 -7.74
N ARG A 31 2.52 -8.71 -8.79
CA ARG A 31 1.05 -8.65 -8.76
C ARG A 31 0.39 -10.00 -8.43
N LYS A 32 1.15 -11.09 -8.49
CA LYS A 32 0.72 -12.46 -8.13
C LYS A 32 0.33 -12.62 -6.65
N ILE A 33 0.81 -11.74 -5.76
CA ILE A 33 0.44 -11.76 -4.34
C ILE A 33 -0.87 -11.03 -4.02
N VAL A 34 -1.37 -10.23 -4.97
CA VAL A 34 -2.59 -9.44 -4.82
C VAL A 34 -3.75 -10.16 -5.49
N GLN A 35 -4.72 -10.56 -4.69
CA GLN A 35 -5.95 -11.17 -5.16
C GLN A 35 -7.08 -10.14 -5.19
N TYR A 36 -7.76 -10.06 -6.33
CA TYR A 36 -8.92 -9.20 -6.51
C TYR A 36 -10.21 -9.98 -6.23
N LYS A 37 -11.17 -9.35 -5.57
CA LYS A 37 -12.47 -9.93 -5.25
C LYS A 37 -13.60 -9.19 -5.97
N GLY A 38 -14.75 -9.85 -6.12
CA GLY A 38 -15.93 -9.26 -6.73
C GLY A 38 -15.72 -8.92 -8.21
N GLU A 39 -16.12 -7.72 -8.61
CA GLU A 39 -15.95 -7.21 -9.98
C GLU A 39 -14.52 -6.77 -10.31
N TYR A 40 -13.64 -6.67 -9.29
CA TYR A 40 -12.26 -6.29 -9.53
C TYR A 40 -11.44 -7.42 -10.13
N HIS A 41 -10.61 -7.04 -11.09
CA HIS A 41 -9.60 -7.87 -11.73
C HIS A 41 -8.44 -6.98 -12.17
N ALA A 42 -7.31 -7.56 -12.56
CA ALA A 42 -6.07 -6.82 -12.88
C ALA A 42 -6.21 -5.77 -14.01
N LYS A 43 -7.26 -5.85 -14.83
CA LYS A 43 -7.55 -4.92 -15.93
C LYS A 43 -8.71 -3.97 -15.62
N HIS A 44 -9.32 -4.07 -14.44
CA HIS A 44 -10.45 -3.23 -14.06
C HIS A 44 -9.98 -1.76 -13.94
N PRO A 45 -10.73 -0.77 -14.46
CA PRO A 45 -10.30 0.64 -14.47
C PRO A 45 -9.87 1.16 -13.10
N THR A 46 -10.64 0.88 -12.05
CA THR A 46 -10.33 1.23 -10.67
C THR A 46 -9.03 0.60 -10.15
N ILE A 47 -8.72 -0.63 -10.55
CA ILE A 47 -7.48 -1.31 -10.15
C ILE A 47 -6.28 -0.67 -10.84
N LEU A 48 -6.40 -0.32 -12.12
CA LEU A 48 -5.36 0.41 -12.83
C LEU A 48 -5.12 1.78 -12.20
N ALA A 49 -6.19 2.52 -11.89
CA ALA A 49 -6.13 3.81 -11.22
C ALA A 49 -5.54 3.72 -9.82
N PHE A 50 -5.84 2.65 -9.06
CA PHE A 50 -5.24 2.38 -7.77
C PHE A 50 -3.72 2.19 -7.87
N TRP A 51 -3.23 1.40 -8.83
CA TRP A 51 -1.80 1.21 -8.97
C TRP A 51 -1.10 2.50 -9.39
N GLU A 52 -1.68 3.28 -10.29
CA GLU A 52 -1.17 4.61 -10.63
C GLU A 52 -1.10 5.53 -9.40
N ALA A 53 -2.17 5.58 -8.60
CA ALA A 53 -2.23 6.33 -7.36
C ALA A 53 -1.18 5.85 -6.33
N PHE A 54 -1.06 4.55 -6.13
CA PHE A 54 -0.12 3.93 -5.21
C PHE A 54 1.34 4.23 -5.60
N PHE A 55 1.69 4.16 -6.89
CA PHE A 55 3.00 4.57 -7.36
C PHE A 55 3.21 6.09 -7.33
N GLY A 56 2.14 6.88 -7.28
CA GLY A 56 2.19 8.32 -6.99
C GLY A 56 2.50 8.68 -5.53
N LEU A 57 2.40 7.72 -4.59
CA LEU A 57 2.80 7.93 -3.19
C LEU A 57 4.32 8.05 -3.05
N THR A 58 4.78 8.89 -2.11
CA THR A 58 6.19 8.94 -1.73
C THR A 58 6.62 7.63 -1.07
N VAL A 59 7.93 7.47 -0.94
CA VAL A 59 8.54 6.34 -0.24
C VAL A 59 8.01 6.17 1.18
N GLU A 60 7.90 7.27 1.91
CA GLU A 60 7.40 7.31 3.29
C GLU A 60 5.92 6.95 3.33
N GLU A 61 5.11 7.53 2.43
CA GLU A 61 3.68 7.25 2.31
C GLU A 61 3.41 5.78 1.98
N ARG A 62 4.24 5.15 1.16
CA ARG A 62 4.14 3.71 0.85
C ARG A 62 4.41 2.83 2.08
N LYS A 63 5.36 3.20 2.93
CA LYS A 63 5.58 2.50 4.21
C LYS A 63 4.40 2.67 5.15
N GLN A 64 3.84 3.88 5.20
CA GLN A 64 2.64 4.14 6.00
C GLN A 64 1.42 3.39 5.44
N PHE A 65 1.30 3.25 4.11
CA PHE A 65 0.29 2.39 3.48
C PHE A 65 0.41 0.93 3.91
N LEU A 66 1.63 0.41 3.99
CA LEU A 66 1.85 -0.95 4.49
C LEU A 66 1.46 -1.13 5.94
N GLN A 67 1.79 -0.15 6.80
CA GLN A 67 1.32 -0.13 8.18
C GLN A 67 -0.22 -0.04 8.24
N PHE A 68 -0.83 0.75 7.38
CA PHE A 68 -2.28 0.87 7.24
C PHE A 68 -2.93 -0.46 6.84
N LEU A 69 -2.35 -1.15 5.85
CA LEU A 69 -2.91 -2.39 5.30
C LEU A 69 -2.68 -3.61 6.19
N MET A 70 -1.48 -3.74 6.76
CA MET A 70 -1.02 -4.97 7.43
C MET A 70 -0.93 -4.81 8.95
N GLY A 71 -1.16 -3.61 9.48
CA GLY A 71 -0.97 -3.30 10.90
C GLY A 71 0.50 -3.37 11.37
N SER A 72 1.44 -3.56 10.43
CA SER A 72 2.87 -3.72 10.72
C SER A 72 3.70 -3.24 9.53
N THR A 73 4.82 -2.58 9.82
CA THR A 73 5.89 -2.29 8.85
C THR A 73 6.89 -3.44 8.68
N ARG A 74 6.75 -4.52 9.48
CA ARG A 74 7.59 -5.72 9.39
C ARG A 74 6.97 -6.73 8.44
N LEU A 75 7.78 -7.26 7.52
CA LEU A 75 7.41 -8.41 6.71
C LEU A 75 7.31 -9.70 7.55
N PRO A 76 6.48 -10.67 7.14
CA PRO A 76 6.49 -12.01 7.72
C PRO A 76 7.86 -12.67 7.59
N VAL A 77 8.16 -13.62 8.49
CA VAL A 77 9.43 -14.38 8.50
C VAL A 77 9.66 -15.14 7.18
N GLY A 78 8.60 -15.46 6.43
CA GLY A 78 8.67 -16.10 5.11
C GLY A 78 8.87 -15.15 3.91
N GLY A 79 9.10 -13.86 4.14
CA GLY A 79 9.30 -12.87 3.08
C GLY A 79 8.03 -12.52 2.30
N MET A 80 8.17 -11.75 1.21
CA MET A 80 7.03 -11.20 0.44
C MET A 80 6.18 -12.27 -0.24
N SER A 81 6.78 -13.40 -0.60
CA SER A 81 6.09 -14.56 -1.21
C SER A 81 5.06 -15.21 -0.28
N SER A 82 5.14 -14.96 1.02
CA SER A 82 4.14 -15.43 2.00
C SER A 82 3.05 -14.41 2.29
N LEU A 83 3.20 -13.17 1.80
CA LEU A 83 2.20 -12.13 1.95
C LEU A 83 1.11 -12.33 0.89
N GLN A 84 -0.15 -12.43 1.31
CA GLN A 84 -1.29 -12.29 0.41
C GLN A 84 -2.04 -11.01 0.76
N MET A 85 -2.27 -10.18 -0.24
CA MET A 85 -3.08 -8.98 -0.14
C MET A 85 -4.37 -9.21 -0.91
N PHE A 86 -5.48 -8.71 -0.37
CA PHE A 86 -6.77 -8.77 -1.04
C PHE A 86 -7.28 -7.36 -1.33
N ILE A 87 -7.91 -7.15 -2.48
CA ILE A 87 -8.60 -5.90 -2.81
C ILE A 87 -10.03 -6.23 -3.22
N GLN A 88 -11.00 -5.59 -2.57
CA GLN A 88 -12.42 -5.78 -2.87
C GLN A 88 -13.13 -4.43 -3.07
N PRO A 89 -14.23 -4.40 -3.85
CA PRO A 89 -14.97 -3.18 -4.11
C PRO A 89 -15.68 -2.65 -2.86
N SER A 90 -15.75 -1.33 -2.76
CA SER A 90 -16.60 -0.59 -1.82
C SER A 90 -17.31 0.57 -2.52
N ALA A 91 -18.25 1.20 -1.82
CA ALA A 91 -19.04 2.30 -2.37
C ALA A 91 -18.15 3.48 -2.85
N PRO A 92 -18.41 4.09 -4.02
CA PRO A 92 -17.57 5.14 -4.59
C PRO A 92 -17.38 6.38 -3.72
N GLU A 93 -18.25 6.62 -2.74
CA GLU A 93 -18.25 7.81 -1.88
C GLU A 93 -17.37 7.65 -0.64
N VAL A 94 -16.95 6.42 -0.31
CA VAL A 94 -16.20 6.15 0.93
C VAL A 94 -14.69 6.31 0.74
N LEU A 95 -13.96 6.35 1.85
CA LEU A 95 -12.50 6.26 1.84
C LEU A 95 -12.06 4.79 1.76
N PRO A 96 -10.85 4.52 1.25
CA PRO A 96 -10.24 3.20 1.39
C PRO A 96 -10.16 2.78 2.86
N VAL A 97 -10.52 1.53 3.14
CA VAL A 97 -10.48 0.94 4.50
C VAL A 97 -9.64 -0.32 4.46
N ALA A 98 -8.76 -0.48 5.45
CA ALA A 98 -7.95 -1.68 5.61
C ALA A 98 -8.45 -2.55 6.76
N HIS A 99 -8.56 -3.85 6.50
CA HIS A 99 -8.79 -4.88 7.50
C HIS A 99 -7.49 -5.64 7.74
N THR A 100 -6.71 -5.16 8.71
CA THR A 100 -5.33 -5.61 8.96
C THR A 100 -5.23 -7.10 9.28
N CYS A 101 -6.24 -7.68 9.95
CA CYS A 101 -6.29 -9.12 10.24
C CYS A 101 -6.27 -9.99 8.97
N PHE A 102 -6.66 -9.44 7.82
CA PHE A 102 -6.81 -10.17 6.56
C PHE A 102 -5.99 -9.59 5.41
N ASN A 103 -5.16 -8.55 5.66
CA ASN A 103 -4.47 -7.78 4.62
C ASN A 103 -5.42 -7.38 3.47
N LEU A 104 -6.64 -7.00 3.82
CA LEU A 104 -7.72 -6.72 2.87
C LEU A 104 -7.96 -5.22 2.78
N LEU A 105 -7.97 -4.71 1.55
CA LEU A 105 -8.31 -3.33 1.22
C LEU A 105 -9.71 -3.27 0.61
N ASP A 106 -10.62 -2.57 1.28
CA ASP A 106 -11.86 -2.09 0.68
C ASP A 106 -11.54 -0.85 -0.14
N LEU A 107 -11.58 -0.98 -1.46
CA LEU A 107 -11.21 0.06 -2.40
C LEU A 107 -12.46 0.62 -3.08
N PRO A 108 -12.74 1.93 -2.97
CA PRO A 108 -13.90 2.56 -3.61
C PRO A 108 -13.88 2.36 -5.12
N ASN A 109 -15.03 2.02 -5.73
CA ASN A 109 -15.13 1.84 -7.18
C ASN A 109 -15.05 3.19 -7.91
N LEU A 110 -13.82 3.65 -8.12
CA LEU A 110 -13.50 4.95 -8.69
C LEU A 110 -12.31 4.85 -9.64
N ALA A 111 -12.51 5.17 -10.91
CA ALA A 111 -11.47 5.12 -11.95
C ALA A 111 -10.67 6.44 -12.11
N ASP A 112 -10.62 7.27 -11.07
CA ASP A 112 -9.83 8.52 -11.03
C ASP A 112 -8.62 8.34 -10.11
N SER A 113 -7.42 8.23 -10.71
CA SER A 113 -6.17 8.00 -9.97
C SER A 113 -5.75 9.18 -9.10
N LYS A 114 -6.09 10.42 -9.46
CA LYS A 114 -5.76 11.61 -8.65
C LYS A 114 -6.61 11.64 -7.39
N GLU A 115 -7.91 11.37 -7.54
CA GLU A 115 -8.81 11.31 -6.40
C GLU A 115 -8.51 10.10 -5.51
N LEU A 116 -8.20 8.93 -6.10
CA LEU A 116 -7.73 7.77 -5.33
C LEU A 116 -6.44 8.08 -4.55
N LEU A 117 -5.45 8.76 -5.15
CA LEU A 117 -4.23 9.17 -4.46
C LEU A 117 -4.55 10.06 -3.26
N ARG A 118 -5.43 11.06 -3.45
CA ARG A 118 -5.87 11.95 -2.37
C ARG A 118 -6.53 11.17 -1.23
N ARG A 119 -7.42 10.24 -1.56
CA ARG A 119 -8.13 9.41 -0.57
C ARG A 119 -7.22 8.41 0.14
N LEU A 120 -6.27 7.80 -0.58
CA LEU A 120 -5.25 6.93 0.01
C LEU A 120 -4.44 7.68 1.05
N ARG A 121 -3.95 8.88 0.73
CA ARG A 121 -3.24 9.74 1.69
C ARG A 121 -4.06 10.01 2.94
N LEU A 122 -5.35 10.34 2.76
CA LEU A 122 -6.25 10.60 3.87
C LEU A 122 -6.43 9.37 4.77
N SER A 123 -6.68 8.18 4.19
CA SER A 123 -6.82 6.92 4.95
C SER A 123 -5.54 6.57 5.71
N ILE A 124 -4.37 6.76 5.09
CA ILE A 124 -3.07 6.51 5.72
C ILE A 124 -2.85 7.44 6.91
N GLN A 125 -3.13 8.74 6.76
CA GLN A 125 -2.99 9.74 7.82
C GLN A 125 -3.92 9.49 9.01
N HIS A 126 -5.18 9.14 8.74
CA HIS A 126 -6.18 8.88 9.78
C HIS A 126 -5.85 7.63 10.61
N THR A 127 -5.04 6.72 10.08
CA THR A 127 -4.62 5.50 10.77
C THR A 127 -3.48 5.73 11.77
N GLN A 128 -2.75 6.85 11.66
CA GLN A 128 -1.69 7.22 12.61
C GLN A 128 -2.19 8.04 13.82
N GLY A 129 -3.52 8.22 13.95
CA GLY A 129 -4.14 9.13 14.92
C GLY A 129 -4.36 8.61 16.34
N PHE A 130 -3.95 7.39 16.69
CA PHE A 130 -4.04 6.87 18.07
C PHE A 130 -2.70 6.97 18.81
N THR A 131 -2.14 8.17 18.91
CA THR A 131 -1.22 8.46 20.01
C THR A 131 -2.09 8.76 21.22
N LEU A 132 -2.08 7.88 22.22
CA LEU A 132 -2.71 8.12 23.52
C LEU A 132 -2.21 9.47 24.06
N VAL A 133 -3.15 10.36 24.40
CA VAL A 133 -2.90 11.49 25.31
C VAL A 133 -2.87 10.96 26.74
#